data_AF-A0A379TJL3-F1
#
_entry.id   AF-A0A379TJL3-F1
#
_cell.length_a   1.000
_cell.length_b   1.000
_cell.length_c   1.000
_cell.angle_alpha   90.00
_cell.angle_beta   90.00
_cell.angle_gamma   90.00
#
_symmetry.space_group_name_H-M   'P 1'
#
loop_
_entity.id
_entity.type
_entity.pdbx_description
1 polymer ?
#
loop_
_entity_poly.entity_id
_entity_poly.type
_entity_poly.pdbx_seq_one_letter_code
_entity_poly.pdbx_strand_id
1 'polypeptide(L)'
;MHGRDRKGAVASLTSVAKLPFTYAKDGISYTFSIVPAALGKEDDVRKTNLVGLLDGYFHHEAQVEGGQHLNVNVMNREMLLDAIEHPENYPNLTIRVSGYAVRFNALTREQQQDVISRTFTQAM
;
A
#
# COMPACT_ATOMS: atom_id res chain seq x y z
N MET A 1 -6.80 -4.56 10.27
CA MET A 1 -7.59 -3.55 11.02
C MET A 1 -7.10 -2.17 10.65
N HIS A 2 -8.00 -1.29 10.24
CA HIS A 2 -7.67 0.03 9.72
C HIS A 2 -6.99 0.93 10.77
N GLY A 3 -5.92 1.63 10.39
CA GLY A 3 -5.26 2.64 11.21
C GLY A 3 -4.50 2.13 12.45
N ARG A 4 -4.18 0.83 12.50
CA ARG A 4 -3.47 0.23 13.66
C ARG A 4 -1.96 0.12 13.47
N ASP A 5 -1.50 0.01 12.24
CA ASP A 5 -0.10 0.14 11.85
C ASP A 5 0.32 1.61 11.86
N ARG A 6 0.91 2.04 12.99
CA ARG A 6 1.27 3.45 13.27
C ARG A 6 2.77 3.70 13.39
N LYS A 7 3.59 2.69 13.12
CA LYS A 7 5.05 2.72 13.33
C LYS A 7 5.86 2.85 12.03
N GLY A 8 5.23 3.30 10.94
CA GLY A 8 5.89 3.50 9.65
C GLY A 8 5.91 2.25 8.75
N ALA A 9 6.41 2.45 7.53
CA ALA A 9 6.45 1.47 6.45
C ALA A 9 7.27 0.23 6.82
N VAL A 10 8.49 0.39 7.32
CA VAL A 10 9.41 -0.69 7.68
C VAL A 10 8.78 -1.57 8.75
N ALA A 11 8.13 -0.98 9.76
CA ALA A 11 7.50 -1.73 10.83
C ALA A 11 6.30 -2.56 10.37
N SER A 12 5.45 -2.01 9.50
CA SER A 12 4.29 -2.75 8.97
C SER A 12 4.71 -3.82 7.97
N LEU A 13 5.63 -3.49 7.05
CA LEU A 13 6.24 -4.43 6.09
C LEU A 13 6.90 -5.61 6.81
N THR A 14 7.71 -5.34 7.83
CA THR A 14 8.35 -6.38 8.67
C THR A 14 7.31 -7.26 9.36
N SER A 15 6.21 -6.67 9.84
CA SER A 15 5.16 -7.43 10.54
C SER A 15 4.47 -8.41 9.61
N VAL A 16 4.19 -7.99 8.37
CA VAL A 16 3.56 -8.84 7.35
C VAL A 16 4.55 -9.88 6.82
N ALA A 17 5.81 -9.53 6.60
CA ALA A 17 6.86 -10.45 6.12
C ALA A 17 7.14 -11.62 7.09
N LYS A 18 6.69 -11.52 8.35
CA LYS A 18 6.77 -12.62 9.32
C LYS A 18 5.68 -13.68 9.15
N LEU A 19 4.64 -13.40 8.35
CA LEU A 19 3.59 -14.37 8.09
C LEU A 19 4.18 -15.52 7.26
N PRO A 20 4.14 -16.77 7.75
CA PRO A 20 4.91 -17.85 7.14
C PRO A 20 4.22 -18.35 5.86
N PHE A 21 4.79 -18.02 4.71
CA PHE A 21 4.30 -18.50 3.41
C PHE A 21 4.39 -20.03 3.32
N THR A 22 5.27 -20.66 4.08
CA THR A 22 5.33 -22.12 4.28
C THR A 22 3.98 -22.73 4.66
N TYR A 23 3.15 -22.02 5.43
CA TYR A 23 1.81 -22.48 5.83
C TYR A 23 0.66 -21.79 5.09
N ALA A 24 0.95 -20.88 4.16
CA ALA A 24 -0.02 -20.09 3.42
C ALA A 24 0.31 -20.05 1.92
N LYS A 25 0.49 -21.23 1.32
CA LYS A 25 0.94 -21.38 -0.07
C LYS A 25 -0.03 -20.82 -1.13
N ASP A 26 -1.27 -20.56 -0.75
CA ASP A 26 -2.26 -19.86 -1.59
C ASP A 26 -2.03 -18.34 -1.64
N GLY A 27 -1.13 -17.80 -0.81
CA GLY A 27 -0.65 -16.42 -0.89
C GLY A 27 -0.94 -15.58 0.35
N ILE A 28 -0.18 -14.51 0.51
CA ILE A 28 -0.30 -13.55 1.62
C ILE A 28 -0.41 -12.15 1.02
N SER A 29 -1.65 -11.67 0.87
CA SER A 29 -1.91 -10.36 0.27
C SER A 29 -1.75 -9.22 1.27
N TYR A 30 -0.86 -8.27 0.97
CA TYR A 30 -0.76 -7.00 1.67
C TYR A 30 -0.98 -5.81 0.74
N THR A 31 -1.83 -4.88 1.17
CA THR A 31 -2.07 -3.61 0.49
C THR A 31 -1.47 -2.46 1.27
N PHE A 32 -0.40 -1.91 0.72
CA PHE A 32 0.39 -0.84 1.29
C PHE A 32 0.13 0.46 0.55
N SER A 33 -0.39 1.45 1.28
CA SER A 33 -0.56 2.82 0.80
C SER A 33 0.39 3.74 1.56
N ILE A 34 1.15 4.56 0.84
CA ILE A 34 2.10 5.52 1.39
C ILE A 34 1.90 6.89 0.75
N VAL A 35 2.02 7.95 1.53
CA VAL A 35 1.95 9.32 0.98
C VAL A 35 3.24 9.67 0.24
N PRO A 36 3.19 10.42 -0.88
CA PRO A 36 4.39 10.75 -1.66
C PRO A 36 5.51 11.41 -0.83
N ALA A 37 5.14 12.28 0.11
CA ALA A 37 6.10 12.99 0.97
C ALA A 37 6.85 12.06 1.93
N ALA A 38 6.27 10.92 2.31
CA ALA A 38 6.91 9.93 3.17
C ALA A 38 7.99 9.13 2.41
N LEU A 39 7.83 8.95 1.10
CA LEU A 39 8.84 8.33 0.24
C LEU A 39 9.99 9.27 -0.11
N GLY A 40 9.75 10.58 -0.14
CA GLY A 40 10.79 11.56 -0.46
C GLY A 40 10.24 12.87 -1.00
N LYS A 41 11.08 13.90 -0.99
CA LYS A 41 10.74 15.22 -1.54
C LYS A 41 10.75 15.22 -3.07
N GLU A 42 11.80 14.62 -3.64
CA GLU A 42 12.04 14.55 -5.09
C GLU A 42 11.70 13.17 -5.65
N ASP A 43 11.33 13.11 -6.93
CA ASP A 43 10.89 11.87 -7.56
C ASP A 43 11.98 10.80 -7.61
N ASP A 44 13.23 11.16 -7.86
CA ASP A 44 14.32 10.17 -7.88
C ASP A 44 14.58 9.61 -6.48
N VAL A 45 14.48 10.44 -5.44
CA VAL A 45 14.55 9.98 -4.05
C VAL A 45 13.39 9.03 -3.74
N ARG A 46 12.17 9.35 -4.17
CA ARG A 46 10.99 8.48 -3.98
C ARG A 46 11.18 7.12 -4.64
N LYS A 47 11.72 7.07 -5.87
CA LYS A 47 12.01 5.83 -6.59
C LYS A 47 13.04 4.99 -5.84
N THR A 48 14.19 5.59 -5.48
CA THR A 48 15.25 4.89 -4.75
C THR A 48 14.74 4.34 -3.42
N ASN A 49 14.00 5.15 -2.68
CA ASN A 49 13.44 4.76 -1.38
C ASN A 49 12.38 3.67 -1.51
N LEU A 50 11.51 3.73 -2.52
CA LEU A 50 10.53 2.67 -2.78
C LEU A 50 11.23 1.36 -3.16
N VAL A 51 12.23 1.40 -4.04
CA VAL A 51 13.02 0.21 -4.38
C VAL A 51 13.67 -0.38 -3.13
N GLY A 52 14.28 0.44 -2.27
CA GLY A 52 14.86 -0.04 -1.01
C GLY A 52 13.84 -0.67 -0.06
N LEU A 53 12.62 -0.13 0.03
CA LEU A 53 11.53 -0.77 0.80
C LEU A 53 11.13 -2.13 0.22
N LEU A 54 11.08 -2.24 -1.12
CA LEU A 54 10.76 -3.50 -1.79
C LEU A 54 11.89 -4.52 -1.60
N ASP A 55 13.14 -4.12 -1.80
CA ASP A 55 14.31 -4.97 -1.59
C ASP A 55 14.35 -5.50 -0.15
N GLY A 56 14.10 -4.64 0.84
CA GLY A 56 14.02 -5.05 2.25
C GLY A 56 12.84 -5.95 2.58
N TYR A 57 11.65 -5.68 2.02
CA TYR A 57 10.45 -6.50 2.25
C TYR A 57 10.56 -7.89 1.62
N PHE A 58 11.09 -7.96 0.41
CA PHE A 58 11.26 -9.21 -0.34
C PHE A 58 12.62 -9.89 -0.10
N HIS A 59 13.46 -9.35 0.79
CA HIS A 59 14.73 -9.97 1.14
C HIS A 59 14.52 -11.41 1.61
N HIS A 60 15.23 -12.32 0.97
CA HIS A 60 15.12 -13.75 1.20
C HIS A 60 16.49 -14.36 1.45
N GLU A 61 16.58 -15.16 2.50
CA GLU A 61 17.76 -15.95 2.84
C GLU A 61 17.34 -17.21 3.59
N ALA A 62 18.27 -18.13 3.85
CA ALA A 62 17.96 -19.44 4.44
C ALA A 62 17.16 -19.39 5.77
N GLN A 63 17.26 -18.28 6.52
CA GLN A 63 16.57 -18.08 7.80
C GLN A 63 15.46 -17.00 7.74
N VAL A 64 15.29 -16.33 6.60
CA VAL A 64 14.29 -15.26 6.42
C VAL A 64 13.51 -15.55 5.14
N GLU A 65 12.24 -15.90 5.30
CA GLU A 65 11.37 -16.24 4.16
C GLU A 65 11.10 -15.02 3.27
N GLY A 66 10.96 -13.84 3.86
CA GLY A 66 10.60 -12.59 3.16
C GLY A 66 9.08 -12.44 2.99
N GLY A 67 8.66 -11.24 2.60
CA GLY A 67 7.28 -10.97 2.21
C GLY A 67 6.91 -11.65 0.89
N GLN A 68 5.65 -12.06 0.72
CA GLN A 68 5.23 -12.80 -0.48
C GLN A 68 4.62 -11.91 -1.57
N HIS A 69 3.75 -10.97 -1.20
CA HIS A 69 3.10 -10.06 -2.14
C HIS A 69 2.97 -8.66 -1.53
N LEU A 70 3.02 -7.64 -2.38
CA LEU A 70 2.79 -6.26 -2.00
C LEU A 70 2.02 -5.52 -3.10
N ASN A 71 0.86 -4.98 -2.76
CA ASN A 71 0.23 -3.90 -3.52
C ASN A 71 0.82 -2.58 -3.05
N VAL A 72 1.21 -1.73 -4.00
CA VAL A 72 1.74 -0.39 -3.71
C VAL A 72 0.80 0.66 -4.26
N ASN A 73 0.37 1.57 -3.38
CA ASN A 73 -0.29 2.81 -3.73
C ASN A 73 0.55 3.98 -3.23
N VAL A 74 0.84 4.95 -4.10
CA VAL A 74 1.53 6.20 -3.73
C VAL A 74 0.57 7.36 -3.95
N MET A 75 -0.15 7.76 -2.89
CA MET A 75 -1.22 8.75 -3.00
C MET A 75 -1.59 9.37 -1.65
N ASN A 76 -2.23 10.54 -1.70
CA ASN A 76 -2.79 11.21 -0.54
C ASN A 76 -4.27 10.83 -0.34
N ARG A 77 -4.73 10.80 0.90
CA ARG A 77 -6.14 10.51 1.22
C ARG A 77 -7.07 11.57 0.65
N GLU A 78 -6.61 12.82 0.67
CA GLU A 78 -7.32 14.01 0.18
C GLU A 78 -7.67 13.88 -1.30
N MET A 79 -6.79 13.26 -2.10
CA MET A 79 -7.04 12.97 -3.52
C MET A 79 -8.25 12.02 -3.70
N LEU A 80 -8.39 11.02 -2.82
CA LEU A 80 -9.54 10.11 -2.89
C LEU A 80 -10.83 10.77 -2.42
N LEU A 81 -10.76 11.66 -1.43
CA LEU A 81 -11.92 12.45 -1.01
C LEU A 81 -12.39 13.37 -2.14
N ASP A 82 -11.46 14.01 -2.84
CA ASP A 82 -11.77 14.83 -4.01
C ASP A 82 -12.36 13.97 -5.15
N ALA A 83 -11.80 12.78 -5.40
CA ALA A 83 -12.31 11.87 -6.43
C ALA A 83 -13.70 11.27 -6.11
N ILE A 84 -14.11 11.26 -4.83
CA ILE A 84 -15.48 10.90 -4.45
C ILE A 84 -16.46 12.00 -4.82
N GLU A 85 -16.10 13.27 -4.59
CA GLU A 85 -16.98 14.42 -4.83
C GLU A 85 -16.99 14.84 -6.32
N HIS A 86 -15.86 14.65 -7.00
CA HIS A 86 -15.62 15.05 -8.40
C HIS A 86 -15.07 13.89 -9.26
N PRO A 87 -15.81 12.78 -9.42
CA PRO A 87 -15.32 11.59 -10.14
C PRO A 87 -14.92 11.87 -11.59
N GLU A 88 -15.51 12.87 -12.25
CA GLU A 88 -15.23 13.32 -13.61
C GLU A 88 -13.80 13.83 -13.80
N ASN A 89 -13.15 14.32 -12.73
CA ASN A 89 -11.75 14.76 -12.76
C ASN A 89 -10.77 13.57 -12.74
N TYR A 90 -11.26 12.37 -12.40
CA TYR A 90 -10.46 11.17 -12.15
C TYR A 90 -10.95 9.94 -12.94
N PRO A 91 -11.24 10.05 -14.26
CA PRO A 91 -11.90 8.99 -15.02
C PRO A 91 -11.11 7.68 -15.07
N ASN A 92 -9.78 7.77 -14.95
CA ASN A 92 -8.85 6.64 -15.02
C ASN A 92 -8.13 6.36 -13.68
N LEU A 93 -8.53 7.01 -12.58
CA LEU A 93 -7.89 6.81 -11.28
C LEU A 93 -8.00 5.35 -10.86
N THR A 94 -6.84 4.69 -10.82
CA THR A 94 -6.70 3.28 -10.53
C THR A 94 -5.97 3.10 -9.22
N ILE A 95 -6.53 2.26 -8.34
CA ILE A 95 -5.95 1.97 -7.02
C ILE A 95 -5.82 0.46 -6.83
N ARG A 96 -4.84 0.03 -6.03
CA ARG A 96 -4.70 -1.35 -5.57
C ARG A 96 -5.50 -1.55 -4.29
N VAL A 97 -6.30 -2.62 -4.19
CA VAL A 97 -7.21 -2.85 -3.05
C VAL A 97 -6.93 -4.14 -2.26
N SER A 98 -7.03 -5.32 -2.88
CA SER A 98 -6.96 -6.61 -2.16
C SER A 98 -6.30 -7.71 -2.99
N GLY A 99 -5.23 -7.37 -3.71
CA GLY A 99 -4.50 -8.27 -4.62
C GLY A 99 -4.66 -7.92 -6.10
N TYR A 100 -5.55 -6.96 -6.41
CA TYR A 100 -5.83 -6.50 -7.76
C TYR A 100 -6.05 -4.98 -7.77
N ALA A 101 -6.17 -4.42 -8.99
CA ALA A 101 -6.44 -3.01 -9.22
C ALA A 101 -7.90 -2.79 -9.65
N VAL A 102 -8.46 -1.64 -9.27
CA VAL A 102 -9.79 -1.19 -9.69
C VAL A 102 -9.74 0.28 -10.07
N ARG A 103 -10.64 0.70 -10.97
CA ARG A 103 -10.94 2.12 -11.10
C ARG A 103 -11.70 2.56 -9.86
N PHE A 104 -11.29 3.66 -9.24
CA PHE A 104 -11.88 4.14 -8.00
C PHE A 104 -13.37 4.50 -8.16
N ASN A 105 -13.74 5.04 -9.33
CA ASN A 105 -15.12 5.38 -9.67
C ASN A 105 -16.01 4.14 -9.94
N ALA A 106 -15.43 2.95 -10.08
CA ALA A 106 -16.20 1.71 -10.25
C ALA A 106 -16.64 1.10 -8.91
N LEU A 107 -16.16 1.65 -7.78
CA LEU A 107 -16.52 1.21 -6.44
C LEU A 107 -17.83 1.87 -5.98
N THR A 108 -18.60 1.16 -5.15
CA THR A 108 -19.73 1.76 -4.44
C THR A 108 -19.24 2.75 -3.38
N ARG A 109 -20.09 3.69 -2.94
CA ARG A 109 -19.73 4.66 -1.89
C ARG A 109 -19.23 3.99 -0.60
N GLU A 110 -19.85 2.87 -0.22
CA GLU A 110 -19.43 2.07 0.94
C GLU A 110 -18.02 1.48 0.74
N GLN A 111 -17.73 0.93 -0.43
CA GLN A 111 -16.41 0.40 -0.77
C GLN A 111 -15.35 1.50 -0.82
N GLN A 112 -15.68 2.67 -1.36
CA GLN A 112 -14.80 3.83 -1.34
C GLN A 112 -14.49 4.28 0.10
N GLN A 113 -15.50 4.28 0.98
CA GLN A 113 -15.33 4.61 2.39
C GLN A 113 -14.42 3.61 3.11
N ASP A 114 -14.55 2.31 2.82
CA ASP A 114 -13.61 1.29 3.32
C ASP A 114 -12.18 1.62 2.89
N VAL A 115 -11.95 1.89 1.60
CA VAL A 115 -10.62 2.24 1.07
C VAL A 115 -10.03 3.46 1.78
N ILE A 116 -10.80 4.53 1.94
CA ILE A 116 -10.33 5.78 2.57
C ILE A 116 -10.02 5.58 4.05
N SER A 117 -10.75 4.71 4.74
CA SER A 117 -10.56 4.46 6.17
C SER A 117 -9.27 3.71 6.49
N ARG A 118 -8.67 3.03 5.50
CA ARG A 118 -7.41 2.28 5.64
C ARG A 118 -6.23 3.18 6.00
N THR A 119 -5.13 2.54 6.39
CA THR A 119 -3.89 3.23 6.74
C THR A 119 -3.24 3.84 5.49
N PHE A 120 -2.90 5.13 5.60
CA PHE A 120 -2.02 5.83 4.66
C PHE A 120 -0.73 6.12 5.40
N THR A 121 0.32 5.38 5.07
CA THR A 121 1.60 5.42 5.77
C THR A 121 2.24 6.80 5.62
N GLN A 122 2.57 7.43 6.76
CA GLN A 122 3.05 8.82 6.83
C GLN A 122 4.58 8.93 7.00
N ALA A 123 5.25 7.83 7.30
CA ALA A 123 6.69 7.77 7.56
C ALA A 123 7.26 6.41 7.16
N MET A 124 8.57 6.37 6.94
CA MET A 124 9.32 5.12 6.75
C MET A 124 9.22 4.19 7.94
#